data_AF-A0A2M8CIA3-F1
#
_entry.id   AF-A0A2M8CIA3-F1
#
_cell.length_a   1.000
_cell.length_b   1.000
_cell.length_c   1.000
_cell.angle_alpha   90.00
_cell.angle_beta   90.00
_cell.angle_gamma   90.00
#
_symmetry.space_group_name_H-M   'P 1'
#
loop_
_entity.id
_entity.type
_entity.pdbx_description
1 polymer ?
#
loop_
_entity_poly.entity_id
_entity_poly.type
_entity_poly.pdbx_seq_one_letter_code
_entity_poly.pdbx_strand_id
1 'polypeptide(L)'
;MKIPGFHRLIVMLLLAGSLLMCESCIFGRRESKQVRQADKAVDQMAKENQAEFNEALKHHMDSQSEQTKKQMKKMKRLQKKQNKVRKRSLWDRIFHKNCPSGFQ
;
A
#
# COMPACT_ATOMS: atom_id res chain seq x y z
N MET A 1 31.49 -18.90 53.01
CA MET A 1 30.33 -18.74 53.91
C MET A 1 29.45 -19.97 53.80
N LYS A 2 29.36 -20.81 54.85
CA LYS A 2 28.50 -22.00 54.87
C LYS A 2 27.09 -21.56 55.23
N ILE A 3 26.21 -21.51 54.24
CA ILE A 3 24.79 -21.18 54.46
C ILE A 3 24.16 -22.34 55.26
N PRO A 4 23.67 -22.11 56.49
CA PRO A 4 23.05 -23.16 57.31
C PRO A 4 21.86 -23.77 56.59
N GLY A 5 21.62 -25.07 56.79
CA GLY A 5 20.61 -25.85 56.05
C GLY A 5 19.20 -25.24 56.10
N PHE A 6 18.87 -24.50 57.16
CA PHE A 6 17.59 -23.80 57.30
C PHE A 6 17.40 -22.67 56.29
N HIS A 7 18.46 -21.92 55.95
CA HIS A 7 18.38 -20.89 54.91
C HIS A 7 18.16 -21.51 53.52
N ARG A 8 18.69 -22.71 53.26
CA ARG A 8 18.43 -23.43 51.99
C ARG A 8 16.95 -23.82 51.87
N LEU A 9 16.32 -24.25 52.96
CA LEU A 9 14.90 -24.56 52.99
C LEU A 9 14.04 -23.32 52.74
N ILE A 10 14.35 -22.20 53.40
CA ILE A 10 13.63 -20.93 53.19
C ILE A 10 13.76 -20.45 51.74
N VAL A 11 14.96 -20.51 51.16
CA VAL A 11 15.20 -20.10 49.76
C VAL A 11 14.44 -21.02 48.80
N MET A 12 14.44 -22.34 49.03
CA MET A 12 13.67 -23.28 48.22
C MET A 12 12.16 -23.02 48.31
N LEU A 13 11.66 -22.66 49.48
CA LEU A 13 10.23 -22.38 49.71
C LEU A 13 9.80 -21.06 49.04
N LEU A 14 10.65 -20.04 49.07
CA LEU A 14 10.47 -18.79 48.32
C LEU A 14 10.47 -19.02 46.80
N LEU A 15 11.39 -19.86 46.30
CA LEU A 15 11.44 -20.22 44.88
C LEU A 15 10.17 -20.98 44.46
N ALA A 16 9.72 -21.96 45.25
CA ALA A 16 8.49 -22.69 44.97
C ALA A 16 7.25 -21.77 44.98
N GLY A 17 7.17 -20.85 45.95
CA GLY A 17 6.09 -19.85 46.00
C GLY A 17 6.10 -18.89 44.80
N SER A 18 7.30 -18.49 44.33
CA SER A 18 7.42 -17.63 43.15
C SER A 18 6.97 -18.32 41.86
N LEU A 19 7.19 -19.64 41.74
CA LEU A 19 6.78 -20.42 40.58
C LEU A 19 5.26 -20.61 40.51
N LEU A 20 4.59 -20.75 41.66
CA LEU A 20 3.12 -20.84 41.73
C LEU A 20 2.43 -19.51 41.35
N MET A 21 3.04 -18.36 41.68
CA MET A 21 2.50 -17.05 41.27
C MET A 21 2.64 -16.77 39.77
N CYS A 22 3.50 -17.51 39.07
CA CYS A 22 3.70 -17.41 37.61
C CYS A 22 2.69 -18.23 36.78
N GLU A 23 1.75 -18.96 37.40
CA GLU A 23 0.72 -19.71 36.65
C GLU A 23 -0.21 -18.82 35.80
N SER A 24 -0.23 -17.52 36.07
CA SER A 24 -0.93 -16.51 35.26
C SER A 24 -0.41 -16.39 33.82
N CYS A 25 0.77 -16.96 33.52
CA CYS A 25 1.36 -16.97 32.18
C CYS A 25 1.14 -18.28 31.41
N ILE A 26 0.82 -19.40 32.09
CA ILE A 26 0.71 -20.73 31.45
C ILE A 26 -0.74 -21.00 31.02
N PHE A 27 -1.72 -20.58 31.81
CA PHE A 27 -3.12 -20.60 31.39
C PHE A 27 -3.40 -19.37 30.53
N GLY A 28 -3.08 -19.48 29.24
CA GLY A 28 -3.43 -18.48 28.24
C GLY A 28 -4.86 -18.00 28.47
N ARG A 29 -5.03 -16.68 28.67
CA ARG A 29 -6.33 -16.03 28.89
C ARG A 29 -7.33 -16.65 27.94
N ARG A 30 -8.34 -17.36 28.47
CA ARG A 30 -9.52 -17.73 27.70
C ARG A 30 -10.20 -16.41 27.33
N GLU A 31 -9.91 -15.92 26.13
CA GLU A 31 -10.58 -14.75 25.61
C GLU A 31 -12.09 -15.00 25.62
N SER A 32 -12.83 -13.99 26.10
CA SER A 32 -14.27 -14.09 26.17
C SER A 32 -14.84 -14.23 24.75
N LYS A 33 -16.02 -14.84 24.64
CA LYS A 33 -16.71 -14.97 23.33
C LYS A 33 -16.91 -13.63 22.63
N GLN A 34 -17.03 -12.54 23.42
CA GLN A 34 -17.16 -11.18 22.92
C GLN A 34 -15.87 -10.67 22.26
N VAL A 35 -14.70 -10.91 22.87
CA VAL A 35 -13.39 -10.53 22.30
C VAL A 35 -13.18 -11.25 20.96
N ARG A 36 -13.43 -12.55 20.91
CA ARG A 36 -13.32 -13.33 19.67
C ARG A 36 -14.29 -12.90 18.56
N GLN A 37 -15.45 -12.35 18.92
CA GLN A 37 -16.40 -11.82 17.94
C GLN A 37 -15.96 -10.44 17.43
N ALA A 38 -15.42 -9.60 18.32
CA ALA A 38 -14.84 -8.31 17.94
C ALA A 38 -13.65 -8.50 16.98
N ASP A 39 -12.73 -9.44 17.28
CA ASP A 39 -11.58 -9.70 16.42
C ASP A 39 -12.00 -10.20 15.03
N LYS A 40 -13.01 -11.06 14.95
CA LYS A 40 -13.57 -11.51 13.67
C LYS A 40 -14.19 -10.37 12.86
N ALA A 41 -14.87 -9.44 13.53
CA ALA A 41 -15.45 -8.26 12.88
C ALA A 41 -14.35 -7.32 12.37
N VAL A 42 -13.28 -7.12 13.14
CA VAL A 42 -12.10 -6.35 12.72
C VAL A 42 -11.41 -7.00 11.52
N ASP A 43 -11.23 -8.32 11.53
CA ASP A 43 -10.64 -9.05 10.40
C ASP A 43 -11.51 -8.96 9.14
N GLN A 44 -12.83 -8.97 9.28
CA GLN A 44 -13.76 -8.79 8.16
C GLN A 44 -13.67 -7.37 7.58
N MET A 45 -13.72 -6.36 8.45
CA MET A 45 -13.55 -4.96 8.01
C MET A 45 -12.19 -4.73 7.35
N ALA A 46 -11.12 -5.34 7.85
CA ALA A 46 -9.79 -5.24 7.25
C ALA A 46 -9.75 -5.83 5.83
N LYS A 47 -10.42 -6.97 5.60
CA LYS A 47 -10.52 -7.60 4.28
C LYS A 47 -11.36 -6.77 3.31
N GLU A 48 -12.49 -6.23 3.77
CA GLU A 48 -13.34 -5.36 2.96
C GLU A 48 -12.59 -4.08 2.57
N ASN A 49 -11.94 -3.42 3.53
CA ASN A 49 -11.11 -2.24 3.27
C ASN A 49 -9.96 -2.54 2.29
N GLN A 50 -9.34 -3.72 2.39
CA GLN A 50 -8.27 -4.11 1.47
C GLN A 50 -8.81 -4.37 0.05
N ALA A 51 -10.01 -4.95 -0.07
CA ALA A 51 -10.67 -5.16 -1.35
C ALA A 51 -11.04 -3.81 -2.02
N GLU A 52 -11.65 -2.90 -1.27
CA GLU A 52 -11.96 -1.54 -1.75
C GLU A 52 -10.71 -0.78 -2.17
N PHE A 53 -9.64 -0.87 -1.39
CA PHE A 53 -8.36 -0.24 -1.73
C PHE A 53 -7.80 -0.79 -3.04
N ASN A 54 -7.81 -2.11 -3.23
CA ASN A 54 -7.33 -2.75 -4.45
C ASN A 54 -8.17 -2.34 -5.67
N GLU A 55 -9.49 -2.22 -5.51
CA GLU A 55 -10.39 -1.77 -6.57
C GLU A 55 -10.11 -0.31 -6.96
N ALA A 56 -9.98 0.58 -5.97
CA ALA A 56 -9.63 1.98 -6.18
C ALA A 56 -8.28 2.13 -6.89
N LEU A 57 -7.28 1.34 -6.48
CA LEU A 57 -5.96 1.32 -7.11
C LEU A 57 -6.05 0.86 -8.57
N LYS A 58 -6.80 -0.20 -8.85
CA LYS A 58 -7.01 -0.70 -10.22
C LYS A 58 -7.68 0.37 -11.10
N HIS A 59 -8.75 0.99 -10.62
CA HIS A 59 -9.43 2.06 -11.35
C HIS A 59 -8.50 3.26 -11.61
N HIS A 60 -7.65 3.62 -10.65
CA HIS A 60 -6.66 4.67 -10.82
C HIS A 60 -5.66 4.32 -11.94
N MET A 61 -5.11 3.11 -11.94
CA MET A 61 -4.17 2.65 -12.96
C MET A 61 -4.79 2.58 -14.36
N ASP A 62 -6.04 2.10 -14.46
CA ASP A 62 -6.77 2.05 -15.73
C ASP A 62 -7.03 3.46 -16.28
N SER A 63 -7.43 4.39 -15.41
CA SER A 63 -7.61 5.80 -15.77
C SER A 63 -6.30 6.44 -16.23
N GLN A 64 -5.19 6.23 -15.51
CA GLN A 64 -3.86 6.71 -15.91
C GLN A 64 -3.44 6.15 -17.28
N SER A 65 -3.70 4.86 -17.54
CA SER A 65 -3.39 4.21 -18.82
C SER A 65 -4.17 4.85 -19.97
N GLU A 66 -5.48 5.05 -19.82
CA GLU A 66 -6.30 5.69 -20.86
C GLU A 66 -5.93 7.16 -21.10
N GLN A 67 -5.64 7.91 -20.04
CA GLN A 67 -5.14 9.27 -20.17
C GLN A 67 -3.80 9.30 -20.91
N THR A 68 -2.87 8.40 -20.58
CA THR A 68 -1.57 8.27 -21.24
C THR A 68 -1.73 7.93 -22.72
N LYS A 69 -2.60 6.96 -23.08
CA LYS A 69 -2.90 6.62 -24.47
C LYS A 69 -3.47 7.82 -25.24
N LYS A 70 -4.36 8.61 -24.63
CA LYS A 70 -4.92 9.83 -25.22
C LYS A 70 -3.83 10.88 -25.44
N GLN A 71 -2.96 11.11 -24.46
CA GLN A 71 -1.83 12.04 -24.56
C GLN A 71 -0.84 11.60 -25.65
N MET A 72 -0.47 10.33 -25.71
CA MET A 72 0.39 9.78 -26.77
C MET A 72 -0.22 9.97 -28.16
N LYS A 73 -1.53 9.71 -28.33
CA LYS A 73 -2.22 9.93 -29.61
C LYS A 73 -2.21 11.42 -29.99
N LYS A 74 -2.47 12.33 -29.04
CA LYS A 74 -2.37 13.78 -29.26
C LYS A 74 -0.95 14.18 -29.67
N MET A 75 0.06 13.70 -28.95
CA MET A 75 1.47 13.97 -29.23
C MET A 75 1.87 13.49 -30.62
N LYS A 76 1.51 12.25 -31.01
CA LYS A 76 1.76 11.73 -32.37
C LYS A 76 1.10 12.59 -33.44
N ARG A 77 -0.13 13.09 -33.21
CA ARG A 77 -0.82 13.99 -34.15
C ARG A 77 -0.10 15.34 -34.27
N LEU A 78 0.33 15.93 -33.16
CA LEU A 78 1.11 17.17 -33.14
C LEU A 78 2.45 16.99 -33.86
N GLN A 79 3.17 15.90 -33.59
CA GLN A 79 4.42 15.58 -34.25
C GLN A 79 4.24 15.42 -35.77
N LYS A 80 3.16 14.77 -36.23
CA LYS A 80 2.84 14.68 -37.66
C LYS A 80 2.58 16.05 -38.28
N LYS A 81 1.84 16.93 -37.60
CA LYS A 81 1.60 18.31 -38.06
C LYS A 81 2.91 19.10 -38.14
N GLN A 82 3.74 19.06 -37.10
CA GLN A 82 5.05 19.71 -37.09
C GLN A 82 5.97 19.17 -38.18
N ASN A 83 6.02 17.85 -38.39
CA ASN A 83 6.82 17.26 -39.47
C ASN A 83 6.31 17.67 -40.85
N LYS A 84 4.99 17.81 -41.05
CA LYS A 84 4.43 18.32 -42.31
C LYS A 84 4.88 19.75 -42.58
N VAL A 85 4.87 20.61 -41.56
CA VAL A 85 5.38 21.99 -41.67
C VAL A 85 6.89 22.02 -41.92
N ARG A 86 7.66 21.22 -41.17
CA ARG A 86 9.14 21.13 -41.31
C ARG A 86 9.56 20.65 -42.69
N LYS A 87 8.87 19.64 -43.25
CA LYS A 87 9.18 19.03 -44.55
C LYS A 87 8.61 19.79 -45.74
N ARG A 88 7.97 20.96 -45.55
CA ARG A 88 7.45 21.74 -46.66
C ARG A 88 8.56 22.28 -47.56
N SER A 89 8.34 22.14 -48.86
CA SER A 89 9.14 22.78 -49.89
C SER A 89 8.98 24.31 -49.83
N LEU A 90 9.99 25.02 -50.33
CA LEU A 90 9.98 26.49 -50.37
C LEU A 90 8.81 27.03 -51.21
N TRP A 91 8.48 26.35 -52.31
CA TRP A 91 7.31 26.65 -53.13
C TRP A 91 6.00 26.58 -52.34
N ASP A 92 5.80 25.51 -51.56
CA ASP A 92 4.59 25.33 -50.78
C ASP A 92 4.46 26.36 -49.64
N ARG A 93 5.57 26.98 -49.20
CA ARG A 93 5.55 28.10 -48.24
C ARG A 93 5.17 29.44 -48.87
N ILE A 94 5.54 29.67 -50.13
CA ILE A 94 5.29 30.93 -50.84
C ILE A 94 3.83 31.04 -51.24
N PHE A 95 3.23 29.95 -51.73
CA PHE A 95 1.88 29.95 -52.31
C PHE A 95 0.76 29.49 -51.34
N HIS A 96 1.07 28.77 -50.26
CA HIS A 96 0.09 28.38 -49.24
C HIS A 96 0.33 29.05 -47.88
N LYS A 97 0.17 30.39 -47.83
CA LYS A 97 0.37 31.22 -46.64
C LYS A 97 -0.61 30.95 -45.47
N ASN A 98 -1.77 30.34 -45.73
CA ASN A 98 -2.84 30.15 -44.73
C ASN A 98 -2.65 28.92 -43.83
N CYS A 99 -1.53 28.21 -43.94
CA CYS A 99 -1.29 27.08 -43.07
C CYS A 99 -0.61 27.52 -41.77
N PRO A 100 -1.06 27.01 -40.61
CA PRO A 100 -0.52 27.42 -39.33
C PRO A 100 0.97 27.13 -39.28
N SER A 101 1.77 28.20 -39.31
CA SER A 101 3.18 28.18 -38.93
C SER A 101 3.21 27.66 -37.51
N GLY A 102 3.71 26.44 -37.34
CA GLY A 102 3.64 25.72 -36.08
C GLY A 102 4.45 26.40 -34.97
N PHE A 103 3.87 27.40 -34.33
CA PHE A 103 4.25 28.01 -33.06
C PHE A 103 3.04 28.82 -32.55
N GLN A 104 2.09 28.10 -31.95
CA GLN A 104 1.21 28.54 -30.86
C GLN A 104 0.98 27.33 -29.97
#